data_AF-T1C1F6-F1
#
_entry.id   AF-T1C1F6-F1
#
_cell.length_a   1.000
_cell.length_b   1.000
_cell.length_c   1.000
_cell.angle_alpha   90.00
_cell.angle_beta   90.00
_cell.angle_gamma   90.00
#
_symmetry.space_group_name_H-M   'P 1'
#
loop_
_entity.id
_entity.type
_entity.pdbx_description
1 polymer ?
#
loop_
_entity_poly.entity_id
_entity_poly.type
_entity_poly.pdbx_seq_one_letter_code
_entity_poly.pdbx_strand_id
1 'polypeptide(L)' 'PGTAINDESVAYQWNFYPNLISRIEYRHDNASTPLFNNSLYSASNHGSALYSMDTVDLELVYTF' A
#
# COMPACT_ATOMS: atom_id res chain seq x y z
N PRO A 1 -13.78 3.28 3.42
CA PRO A 1 -12.90 2.30 4.08
C PRO A 1 -13.39 0.88 3.78
N GLY A 2 -12.83 0.25 2.74
CA GLY A 2 -13.05 -1.16 2.46
C GLY A 2 -12.24 -1.98 3.44
N THR A 3 -12.89 -2.83 4.22
CA THR A 3 -12.22 -3.79 5.10
C THR A 3 -11.52 -4.82 4.21
N ALA A 4 -10.19 -4.80 4.17
CA ALA A 4 -9.41 -5.85 3.53
C ALA A 4 -9.85 -7.21 4.10
N ILE A 5 -10.19 -8.16 3.22
CA ILE A 5 -10.54 -9.53 3.62
C ILE A 5 -9.27 -10.21 4.15
N ASN A 6 -8.15 -10.03 3.43
CA ASN A 6 -6.81 -10.43 3.83
C ASN A 6 -5.82 -9.30 3.45
N ASP A 7 -4.98 -8.88 4.39
CA ASP A 7 -3.82 -8.00 4.17
C ASP A 7 -2.58 -8.86 4.47
N GLU A 8 -1.85 -9.24 3.42
CA GLU A 8 -0.60 -9.98 3.55
C GLU A 8 0.58 -9.04 3.28
N SER A 9 1.45 -8.84 4.27
CA SER A 9 2.66 -8.02 4.09
C SER A 9 3.94 -8.71 4.52
N VAL A 10 5.03 -8.39 3.81
CA VAL A 10 6.39 -8.80 4.14
C VAL A 10 7.28 -7.57 4.09
N ALA A 11 7.94 -7.28 5.21
CA ALA A 11 8.81 -6.12 5.34
C ALA A 11 10.23 -6.51 5.77
N TYR A 12 11.21 -5.81 5.23
CA TYR A 12 12.61 -5.88 5.64
C TYR A 12 13.09 -4.48 6.02
N GLN A 13 13.88 -4.40 7.08
CA GLN A 13 14.48 -3.16 7.57
C GLN A 13 15.96 -3.34 7.82
N TRP A 14 16.76 -2.39 7.37
CA TRP A 14 18.19 -2.29 7.62
C TRP A 14 18.50 -0.99 8.36
N ASN A 15 19.14 -1.13 9.52
CA ASN A 15 19.66 0.00 10.28
C ASN A 15 21.16 0.11 9.98
N PHE A 16 21.53 1.01 9.06
CA PHE A 16 22.93 1.19 8.67
C PHE A 16 23.72 1.94 9.74
N TYR A 17 23.10 2.98 10.31
CA TYR A 17 23.62 3.81 11.38
C TYR A 17 22.46 4.20 12.32
N PRO A 18 22.72 4.72 13.53
CA PRO A 18 21.66 5.17 14.45
C PRO A 18 20.70 6.20 13.82
N ASN A 19 21.17 6.91 12.79
CA ASN A 19 20.45 7.95 12.09
C ASN A 19 20.10 7.61 10.64
N LEU A 20 20.32 6.37 10.19
CA LEU A 20 20.05 5.94 8.81
C LEU A 20 19.39 4.56 8.79
N ILE A 21 18.12 4.55 8.40
CA ILE A 21 17.29 3.35 8.31
C ILE A 21 16.75 3.24 6.88
N SER A 22 16.80 2.04 6.30
CA SER A 22 16.09 1.72 5.06
C SER A 22 15.08 0.61 5.32
N ARG A 23 13.91 0.73 4.70
CA ARG A 23 12.84 -0.25 4.77
C ARG A 23 12.29 -0.52 3.38
N ILE A 24 11.99 -1.78 3.11
CA ILE A 24 11.20 -2.20 1.96
C ILE A 24 10.04 -3.05 2.46
N GLU A 25 8.86 -2.80 1.93
CA GLU A 25 7.65 -3.53 2.28
C GLU A 25 6.91 -3.92 1.00
N TYR A 26 6.53 -5.19 0.92
CA TYR A 26 5.57 -5.69 -0.05
C TYR A 26 4.25 -5.93 0.66
N ARG A 27 3.16 -5.48 0.06
CA ARG A 27 1.79 -5.65 0.54
C ARG A 27 0.92 -6.22 -0.57
N HIS A 28 0.18 -7.27 -0.27
CA HIS A 28 -0.94 -7.75 -1.06
C HIS A 28 -2.23 -7.40 -0.33
N ASP A 29 -3.03 -6.53 -0.93
CA ASP A 29 -4.32 -6.13 -0.40
C ASP A 29 -5.44 -6.82 -1.20
N ASN A 30 -6.37 -7.47 -0.51
CA ASN A 30 -7.58 -8.01 -1.11
C ASN A 30 -8.82 -7.50 -0.35
N ALA A 31 -9.83 -6.98 -1.04
CA ALA A 31 -11.00 -6.36 -0.42
C ALA A 31 -12.33 -6.89 -0.97
N SER A 32 -13.31 -6.98 -0.08
CA SER A 32 -14.72 -7.31 -0.42
C SER A 32 -15.44 -6.16 -1.13
N THR A 33 -14.84 -4.98 -1.13
CA THR A 33 -15.35 -3.75 -1.73
C THR A 33 -14.25 -3.07 -2.54
N PRO A 34 -14.56 -2.30 -3.59
CA PRO A 34 -13.54 -1.66 -4.42
C PRO A 34 -12.55 -0.82 -3.59
N LEU A 35 -11.26 -1.05 -3.80
CA LEU A 35 -10.16 -0.35 -3.11
C LEU A 35 -10.14 1.15 -3.43
N PHE A 36 -10.60 1.52 -4.64
CA PHE A 36 -10.83 2.90 -5.05
C PHE A 36 -12.34 3.15 -5.19
N ASN A 37 -12.95 3.75 -4.16
CA ASN A 37 -14.32 4.25 -4.22
C ASN A 37 -14.31 5.77 -3.98
N ASN A 38 -13.97 6.54 -5.02
CA ASN A 38 -13.92 7.98 -4.91
C ASN A 38 -15.27 8.59 -5.30
N SER A 39 -16.09 8.93 -4.30
CA SER A 39 -17.44 9.52 -4.47
C SER A 39 -17.46 10.86 -5.22
N LEU A 40 -16.30 11.50 -5.43
CA LEU A 40 -16.15 12.82 -6.06
C LEU A 40 -15.95 12.76 -7.59
N TYR A 41 -15.79 11.58 -8.18
CA TYR A 41 -15.51 11.43 -9.61
C TYR A 41 -16.63 10.65 -10.30
N SER A 42 -17.25 11.28 -11.31
CA SER A 42 -18.43 10.79 -12.00
C SER A 42 -18.18 9.46 -12.73
N ALA A 43 -19.21 8.62 -12.78
CA ALA A 43 -19.25 7.23 -13.23
C ALA A 43 -18.85 6.94 -14.70
N SER A 44 -18.19 7.88 -15.38
CA SER A 44 -17.95 7.83 -16.84
C SER A 44 -16.49 7.58 -17.24
N ASN A 45 -15.54 7.50 -16.30
CA ASN A 45 -14.11 7.56 -16.65
C ASN A 45 -13.16 6.64 -15.86
N HIS A 46 -13.63 5.50 -15.36
CA HIS A 46 -12.71 4.55 -14.71
C HIS A 46 -12.88 3.15 -15.28
N GLY A 47 -11.74 2.54 -15.63
CA GLY A 47 -11.66 1.12 -15.95
C GLY A 47 -12.11 0.25 -14.77
N SER A 48 -11.97 -1.06 -14.94
CA SER A 48 -12.51 -2.08 -14.02
C SER A 48 -12.21 -1.79 -12.55
N ALA A 49 -13.23 -1.98 -11.70
CA ALA A 49 -13.10 -1.87 -10.26
C ALA A 49 -11.96 -2.78 -9.73
N LEU A 50 -11.08 -2.21 -8.92
CA LEU A 50 -9.93 -2.91 -8.32
C LEU A 50 -10.33 -3.46 -6.95
N TYR A 51 -10.26 -4.78 -6.82
CA TYR A 51 -10.54 -5.51 -5.57
C TYR A 51 -9.28 -6.13 -4.95
N SER A 52 -8.20 -6.22 -5.74
CA SER A 52 -6.91 -6.74 -5.31
C SER A 52 -5.81 -5.83 -5.87
N MET A 53 -4.79 -5.57 -5.05
CA MET A 53 -3.68 -4.69 -5.40
C MET A 53 -2.40 -5.17 -4.72
N ASP A 54 -1.32 -5.22 -5.49
CA ASP A 54 0.03 -5.44 -4.99
C ASP A 54 0.76 -4.09 -4.90
N THR A 55 1.38 -3.81 -3.76
CA THR A 55 2.15 -2.58 -3.53
C THR A 55 3.56 -2.94 -3.05
N VAL A 56 4.55 -2.19 -3.53
CA VAL A 56 5.92 -2.23 -3.01
C VAL A 56 6.30 -0.83 -2.56
N ASP A 57 6.53 -0.67 -1.27
CA ASP A 57 6.94 0.58 -0.65
C ASP A 57 8.42 0.54 -0.29
N LEU A 58 9.16 1.57 -0.72
CA LEU A 58 10.57 1.77 -0.37
C LEU A 58 10.72 3.04 0.44
N GLU A 59 11.40 2.94 1.57
CA GLU A 59 11.61 4.05 2.49
C GLU A 59 13.08 4.15 2.89
N LEU A 60 13.58 5.40 2.93
CA LEU A 60 14.88 5.75 3.46
C LEU A 60 14.69 6.90 4.46
N VAL A 61 15.00 6.65 5.73
CA VAL A 61 14.87 7.62 6.82
C VAL A 61 16.25 8.07 7.27
N TYR A 62 16.46 9.38 7.27
CA TYR A 62 17.63 10.03 7.85
C TYR A 62 17.21 10.99 8.97
N THR A 63 17.86 10.93 10.12
CA THR A 63 17.58 11.80 11.28
C THR A 63 18.84 12.59 11.67
N PHE A 64 18.69 13.81 12.20
CA PHE A 64 19.80 14.68 12.60
C PHE A 64 19.64 15.19 14.04
#